data_AF-A0A126NRD9-F1
#
_entry.id   AF-A0A126NRD9-F1
#
_cell.length_a   1.000
_cell.length_b   1.000
_cell.length_c   1.000
_cell.angle_alpha   90.00
_cell.angle_beta   90.00
_cell.angle_gamma   90.00
#
_symmetry.space_group_name_H-M   'P 1'
#
loop_
_entity.id
_entity.type
_entity.pdbx_description
1 polymer ?
#
loop_
_entity_poly.entity_id
_entity_poly.type
_entity_poly.pdbx_seq_one_letter_code
_entity_poly.pdbx_strand_id
1 'polypeptide(L)'
;MSLTLRRQDSRFIPEWDRDKFWAVISEGTVVGSIVMHTHSHGDATPWGWSITMSSPASRLTDKHGHEATRDEAMAAFRRAWDIYRPEIGDDWWRRHLAHCAWLDERDRIDEARKAGTEPGGYG
;
A
#
# COMPACT_ATOMS: atom_id res chain seq x y z
N MET A 1 15.45 7.41 1.75
CA MET A 1 14.44 6.69 0.96
C MET A 1 13.32 7.65 0.63
N SER A 2 12.88 7.73 -0.62
CA SER A 2 11.76 8.59 -1.01
C SER A 2 10.44 7.82 -0.89
N LEU A 3 9.48 8.40 -0.17
CA LEU A 3 8.09 7.93 -0.17
C LEU A 3 7.28 8.81 -1.10
N THR A 4 6.45 8.18 -1.93
CA THR A 4 5.55 8.87 -2.86
C THR A 4 4.12 8.44 -2.56
N LEU A 5 3.19 9.39 -2.58
CA LEU A 5 1.78 9.10 -2.43
C LEU A 5 1.12 9.04 -3.81
N ARG A 6 0.44 7.93 -4.12
CA ARG A 6 -0.27 7.72 -5.39
C ARG A 6 -1.74 7.46 -5.11
N ARG A 7 -2.63 8.23 -5.72
CA ARG A 7 -4.08 7.97 -5.66
C ARG A 7 -4.38 6.61 -6.28
N GLN A 8 -5.23 5.81 -5.65
CA GLN A 8 -5.63 4.52 -6.21
C GLN A 8 -6.72 4.72 -7.27
N ASP A 9 -6.48 4.15 -8.44
CA ASP A 9 -7.34 4.17 -9.62
C ASP A 9 -7.91 2.77 -9.89
N SER A 10 -8.47 2.14 -8.86
CA SER A 10 -9.16 0.87 -9.02
C SER A 10 -10.52 1.08 -9.70
N ARG A 11 -10.86 0.21 -10.67
CA ARG A 11 -12.21 0.15 -11.28
C ARG A 11 -13.32 -0.12 -10.25
N PHE A 12 -12.96 -0.65 -9.08
CA PHE A 12 -13.88 -0.95 -8.00
C PHE A 12 -14.08 0.24 -7.03
N ILE A 13 -13.32 1.32 -7.20
CA ILE A 13 -13.48 2.55 -6.43
C ILE A 13 -14.22 3.57 -7.32
N PRO A 14 -15.47 3.93 -6.98
CA PRO A 14 -16.20 4.96 -7.70
C PRO A 14 -15.40 6.27 -7.77
N GLU A 15 -15.53 7.02 -8.87
CA GLU A 15 -14.72 8.22 -9.10
C GLU A 15 -14.79 9.23 -7.95
N TRP A 16 -15.99 9.42 -7.39
CA TRP A 16 -16.28 10.29 -6.25
C TRP A 16 -15.68 9.81 -4.92
N ASP A 17 -15.12 8.61 -4.87
CA ASP A 17 -14.50 7.99 -3.70
C ASP A 17 -12.98 7.87 -3.85
N ARG A 18 -12.42 8.12 -5.04
CA ARG A 18 -10.97 7.94 -5.32
C ARG A 18 -10.08 8.84 -4.48
N ASP A 19 -10.53 10.04 -4.15
CA ASP A 19 -9.75 10.97 -3.32
C ASP A 19 -9.65 10.50 -1.85
N LYS A 20 -10.34 9.42 -1.49
CA LYS A 20 -10.26 8.79 -0.17
C LYS A 20 -9.23 7.67 -0.10
N PHE A 21 -8.68 7.18 -1.22
CA PHE A 21 -7.79 6.03 -1.23
C PHE A 21 -6.44 6.34 -1.85
N TRP A 22 -5.39 6.23 -1.06
CA TRP A 22 -4.03 6.53 -1.46
C TRP A 22 -3.10 5.37 -1.12
N ALA A 23 -2.23 5.01 -2.06
CA ALA A 23 -1.14 4.07 -1.87
C ALA A 23 0.14 4.84 -1.53
N VAL A 24 0.88 4.35 -0.53
CA VAL A 24 2.22 4.85 -0.21
C VAL A 24 3.24 3.94 -0.90
N ILE A 25 4.10 4.54 -1.71
CA ILE A 25 5.08 3.84 -2.56
C ILE A 25 6.49 4.15 -2.08
N SER A 26 7.31 3.12 -1.92
CA SER A 26 8.75 3.19 -1.69
C SER A 26 9.47 2.35 -2.74
N GLU A 27 10.45 2.93 -3.44
CA GLU A 27 11.26 2.23 -4.47
C GLU A 27 10.42 1.52 -5.55
N GLY A 28 9.26 2.09 -5.89
CA GLY A 28 8.35 1.53 -6.90
C GLY A 28 7.37 0.48 -6.38
N THR A 29 7.47 0.08 -5.10
CA THR A 29 6.58 -0.90 -4.47
C THR A 29 5.65 -0.25 -3.46
N VAL A 30 4.40 -0.72 -3.41
CA VAL A 30 3.41 -0.27 -2.43
C VAL A 30 3.77 -0.85 -1.05
N VAL A 31 4.05 0.02 -0.09
CA VAL A 31 4.44 -0.36 1.29
C VAL A 31 3.32 -0.14 2.31
N GLY A 32 2.26 0.55 1.89
CA GLY A 32 1.12 0.83 2.74
C GLY A 32 0.06 1.68 2.05
N SER A 33 -0.92 2.11 2.83
CA SER A 33 -2.05 2.90 2.35
C SER A 33 -2.47 3.98 3.33
N ILE A 34 -3.10 5.02 2.78
CA ILE A 34 -3.79 6.08 3.51
C ILE A 34 -5.22 6.13 3.00
N VAL A 35 -6.19 6.02 3.91
CA VAL A 35 -7.61 5.90 3.58
C VAL A 35 -8.44 6.88 4.42
N MET A 36 -9.38 7.57 3.79
CA MET A 36 -10.35 8.41 4.49
C MET A 36 -11.61 7.60 4.85
N HIS A 37 -11.93 7.53 6.14
CA HIS A 37 -13.14 6.90 6.65
C HIS A 37 -14.26 7.94 6.80
N THR A 38 -15.25 7.94 5.90
CA THR A 38 -16.32 8.96 5.90
C THR A 38 -17.54 8.62 6.74
N HIS A 39 -17.64 7.41 7.29
CA HIS A 39 -18.82 6.94 8.03
C HIS A 39 -18.61 6.84 9.54
N SER A 40 -17.44 7.25 10.05
CA SER A 40 -17.23 7.38 11.48
C SER A 40 -17.81 8.72 11.94
N HIS A 41 -19.09 8.72 12.33
CA HIS A 41 -19.73 9.90 12.90
C HIS A 41 -18.97 10.36 14.16
N GLY A 42 -18.15 11.41 14.02
CA GLY A 42 -17.47 12.06 15.16
C GLY A 42 -15.95 11.97 15.18
N ASP A 43 -15.30 11.34 14.21
CA ASP A 43 -13.84 11.24 14.23
C ASP A 43 -13.20 12.56 13.80
N ALA A 44 -12.53 13.22 14.75
CA ALA A 44 -11.62 14.33 14.48
C ALA A 44 -10.43 13.91 13.58
N THR A 45 -10.25 12.60 13.37
CA THR A 45 -9.13 11.97 12.66
C THR A 45 -9.59 11.00 11.56
N PRO A 46 -10.26 11.47 10.49
CA PRO A 46 -10.86 10.59 9.48
C PRO A 46 -9.83 9.90 8.58
N TRP A 47 -8.56 10.27 8.62
CA TRP A 47 -7.52 9.71 7.76
C TRP A 47 -6.75 8.59 8.46
N GLY A 48 -7.09 7.35 8.13
CA GLY A 48 -6.33 6.17 8.55
C GLY A 48 -5.07 6.00 7.69
N TRP A 49 -3.97 5.57 8.29
CA TRP A 49 -2.76 5.13 7.60
C TRP A 49 -2.35 3.73 8.08
N SER A 50 -1.74 2.93 7.20
CA SER A 50 -1.30 1.58 7.57
C SER A 50 -0.12 1.07 6.73
N ILE A 51 0.85 0.41 7.38
CA ILE A 51 1.97 -0.32 6.77
C ILE A 51 1.53 -1.78 6.58
N THR A 52 1.40 -2.20 5.31
CA THR A 52 0.85 -3.52 4.95
C THR A 52 1.89 -4.64 4.93
N MET A 53 3.16 -4.30 5.14
CA MET A 53 4.25 -5.28 5.13
C MET A 53 4.17 -6.25 6.32
N SER A 54 4.24 -7.55 6.05
CA SER A 54 4.45 -8.56 7.08
C SER A 54 5.93 -8.58 7.46
N SER A 55 6.23 -8.38 8.74
CA SER A 55 7.58 -8.56 9.29
C SER A 55 7.50 -9.40 10.56
N PRO A 56 8.48 -10.29 10.79
CA PRO A 56 8.63 -11.01 12.06
C PRO A 56 9.11 -10.09 13.20
N ALA A 57 9.49 -8.84 12.91
CA ALA A 57 9.78 -7.83 13.91
C ALA A 57 8.47 -7.38 14.60
N SER A 58 8.00 -8.22 15.54
CA SER A 58 6.81 -8.04 16.39
C SER A 58 6.91 -6.82 17.34
N ARG A 59 8.04 -6.10 17.34
CA ARG A 59 8.32 -5.04 18.32
C ARG A 59 7.86 -3.64 17.91
N LEU A 60 7.41 -3.47 16.67
CA LEU A 60 6.94 -2.18 16.18
C LEU A 60 5.45 -2.02 16.43
N THR A 61 5.13 -1.17 17.39
CA THR A 61 3.78 -0.97 17.94
C THR A 61 2.83 -0.30 16.96
N ASP A 62 3.31 0.66 16.16
CA ASP A 62 2.42 1.53 15.38
C ASP A 62 2.59 1.29 13.88
N LYS A 63 2.00 0.20 13.40
CA LYS A 63 1.89 -0.08 11.96
C LYS A 63 0.66 0.56 11.32
N HIS A 64 -0.16 1.23 12.10
CA HIS A 64 -1.34 1.95 11.63
C HIS A 64 -1.70 3.06 12.60
N GLY A 65 -2.47 4.04 12.14
CA GLY A 65 -2.97 5.13 12.97
C GLY A 65 -4.02 5.95 12.24
N HIS A 66 -4.52 6.99 12.90
CA HIS A 66 -5.53 7.91 12.37
C HIS A 66 -5.11 9.34 12.62
N GLU A 67 -5.31 10.22 11.64
CA GLU A 67 -4.94 11.64 11.70
C GLU A 67 -6.06 12.53 11.13
N ALA A 68 -6.03 13.83 11.45
CA ALA A 68 -7.06 14.79 11.04
C ALA A 68 -7.03 15.08 9.54
N THR A 69 -5.84 15.02 8.93
CA THR A 69 -5.64 15.28 7.51
C THR A 69 -4.83 14.19 6.83
N ARG A 70 -4.98 14.08 5.51
CA ARG A 70 -4.18 13.18 4.67
C ARG A 70 -2.68 13.44 4.82
N ASP A 71 -2.30 14.71 4.90
CA ASP A 71 -0.89 15.10 4.93
C ASP A 71 -0.27 14.78 6.31
N GLU A 72 -1.04 14.92 7.40
CA GLU A 72 -0.63 14.42 8.72
C GLU A 72 -0.53 12.90 8.75
N ALA A 73 -1.49 12.19 8.15
CA ALA A 73 -1.42 10.73 7.98
C ALA A 73 -0.16 10.31 7.21
N MET A 74 0.21 11.05 6.16
CA MET A 74 1.44 10.81 5.41
C MET A 74 2.70 11.10 6.23
N ALA A 75 2.69 12.15 7.05
CA ALA A 75 3.78 12.46 7.96
C ALA A 75 3.93 11.39 9.06
N ALA A 76 2.81 10.91 9.62
CA ALA A 76 2.78 9.84 10.61
C ALA A 76 3.27 8.52 10.02
N PHE A 77 2.78 8.16 8.83
CA PHE A 77 3.27 7.02 8.08
C PHE A 77 4.78 7.10 7.88
N ARG A 78 5.29 8.26 7.44
CA ARG A 78 6.73 8.44 7.21
C ARG A 78 7.55 8.24 8.49
N ARG A 79 7.11 8.80 9.62
CA ARG A 79 7.78 8.59 10.92
C ARG A 79 7.84 7.11 11.29
N ALA A 80 6.73 6.39 11.13
CA ALA A 80 6.68 4.95 11.38
C ALA A 80 7.59 4.18 10.41
N TRP A 81 7.60 4.56 9.13
CA TRP A 81 8.43 3.93 8.09
C TRP A 81 9.93 4.13 8.33
N ASP A 82 10.36 5.31 8.75
CA ASP A 82 11.76 5.63 9.04
C ASP A 82 12.32 4.79 10.20
N ILE A 83 11.45 4.27 11.09
CA ILE A 83 11.80 3.31 12.14
C ILE A 83 11.70 1.87 11.61
N TYR A 84 10.60 1.55 10.91
CA TYR A 84 10.30 0.20 10.46
C TYR A 84 11.29 -0.33 9.42
N ARG A 85 11.65 0.49 8.43
CA ARG A 85 12.47 0.05 7.28
C ARG A 85 13.91 -0.34 7.67
N PRO A 86 14.60 0.36 8.59
CA PRO A 86 15.85 -0.12 9.16
C PRO A 86 15.70 -1.40 9.98
N GLU A 87 14.65 -1.53 10.79
CA GLU A 87 14.46 -2.69 11.68
C GLU A 87 14.23 -4.00 10.93
N ILE A 88 13.48 -3.98 9.82
CA ILE A 88 13.31 -5.19 9.01
C ILE A 88 14.62 -5.63 8.35
N GLY A 89 15.53 -4.69 8.10
CA GLY A 89 16.78 -4.93 7.40
C GLY A 89 16.62 -5.21 5.90
N ASP A 90 17.73 -5.18 5.19
CA ASP A 90 17.72 -5.25 3.72
C ASP A 90 17.38 -6.65 3.18
N ASP A 91 17.65 -7.70 3.94
CA ASP A 91 17.28 -9.07 3.56
C ASP A 91 15.77 -9.25 3.46
N TRP A 92 15.03 -8.74 4.45
CA TRP A 92 13.58 -8.78 4.42
C TRP A 92 13.00 -7.85 3.38
N TRP A 93 13.60 -6.67 3.20
CA TRP A 93 13.20 -5.77 2.12
C TRP A 93 13.31 -6.45 0.75
N ARG A 94 14.42 -7.12 0.46
CA ARG A 94 14.60 -7.87 -0.80
C ARG A 94 13.56 -8.98 -0.97
N ARG A 95 13.25 -9.73 0.09
CA ARG A 95 12.21 -10.76 0.05
C ARG A 95 10.83 -10.16 -0.21
N HIS A 96 10.53 -9.01 0.40
CA HIS A 96 9.28 -8.30 0.17
C HIS A 96 9.16 -7.82 -1.28
N LEU A 97 10.21 -7.20 -1.83
CA LEU A 97 10.24 -6.79 -3.24
C LEU A 97 10.03 -7.98 -4.19
N ALA A 98 10.69 -9.11 -3.93
CA ALA A 98 10.51 -10.33 -4.72
C ALA A 98 9.07 -10.88 -4.63
N HIS A 99 8.46 -10.84 -3.45
CA HIS A 99 7.07 -11.24 -3.26
C HIS A 99 6.08 -10.32 -3.99
N CYS A 100 6.29 -9.00 -3.92
CA CYS A 100 5.46 -8.04 -4.66
C CYS A 100 5.60 -8.21 -6.17
N ALA A 101 6.82 -8.38 -6.70
CA ALA A 101 7.04 -8.64 -8.11
C ALA A 101 6.34 -9.93 -8.58
N TRP A 102 6.33 -10.97 -7.74
CA TRP A 102 5.59 -12.20 -8.02
C TRP A 102 4.07 -12.00 -8.04
N LEU A 103 3.51 -11.20 -7.12
CA LEU A 103 2.08 -10.85 -7.12
C LEU A 103 1.68 -10.05 -8.37
N ASP A 104 2.49 -9.05 -8.75
CA ASP A 104 2.22 -8.23 -9.93
C ASP A 104 2.22 -9.08 -11.22
N GLU A 105 3.16 -10.01 -11.34
CA GLU A 105 3.22 -10.90 -12.49
C GLU A 105 2.05 -11.89 -12.51
N ARG A 106 1.67 -12.44 -11.35
CA ARG A 106 0.49 -13.30 -11.22
C ARG A 106 -0.78 -12.55 -11.64
N ASP A 107 -0.97 -11.34 -11.14
CA ASP A 107 -2.14 -10.53 -11.44
C ASP A 107 -2.17 -10.13 -12.93
N ARG A 108 -1.02 -9.83 -13.55
CA ARG A 108 -0.91 -9.64 -15.00
C ARG A 108 -1.34 -10.86 -15.79
N ILE A 109 -0.88 -12.06 -15.41
CA ILE A 109 -1.26 -13.32 -16.07
C ILE A 109 -2.76 -13.55 -15.95
N ASP A 110 -3.35 -13.30 -14.77
CA ASP A 110 -4.78 -13.50 -14.55
C ASP A 110 -5.63 -12.48 -15.32
N GLU A 111 -5.19 -11.23 -15.45
CA GLU A 111 -5.87 -10.25 -16.30
C GLU A 111 -5.73 -10.60 -17.79
N ALA A 112 -4.59 -11.10 -18.26
CA ALA A 112 -4.44 -11.60 -19.63
C ALA A 112 -5.38 -12.78 -19.94
N ARG A 113 -5.53 -13.72 -18.99
CA ARG A 113 -6.50 -14.82 -19.08
C ARG A 113 -7.94 -14.30 -19.18
N LYS A 114 -8.33 -13.34 -18.32
CA LYS A 114 -9.67 -12.74 -18.34
C LYS A 114 -9.94 -11.96 -19.64
N ALA A 115 -8.91 -11.36 -20.23
CA ALA A 115 -9.01 -10.63 -21.49
C ALA A 115 -9.06 -11.55 -22.73
N GLY A 116 -9.06 -12.88 -22.55
CA GLY A 116 -9.08 -13.84 -23.66
C GLY A 116 -7.79 -13.84 -24.49
N THR A 117 -6.70 -13.30 -23.95
CA THR A 117 -5.39 -13.29 -24.61
C THR A 117 -4.56 -14.43 -24.04
N GLU A 118 -4.79 -15.65 -24.51
CA GLU A 118 -3.84 -16.74 -24.26
C GLU A 118 -2.58 -16.49 -25.10
N PRO A 119 -1.38 -16.33 -24.50
CA PRO A 119 -0.15 -16.39 -25.25
C PRO A 119 0.22 -17.86 -25.43
N GLY A 120 -0.05 -18.38 -26.63
CA GLY A 120 0.51 -19.66 -27.07
C GLY A 120 -0.45 -20.84 -26.96
N GLY A 121 -1.29 -21.01 -27.98
CA GLY A 121 -1.74 -22.34 -28.37
C GLY A 121 -0.52 -23.15 -28.78
N TYR A 122 -0.22 -24.21 -28.04
CA TYR A 122 0.64 -25.29 -28.52
C TYR A 122 -0.15 -26.05 -29.60
N GLY A 123 0.28 -25.90 -30.85
CA GLY A 123 -0.09 -26.74 -31.99
C GLY A 123 1.15 -27.36 -32.58
#